data_AF-A0A7X1J6A4-F1
#
_entry.id   AF-A0A7X1J6A4-F1
#
_cell.length_a   1.000
_cell.length_b   1.000
_cell.length_c   1.000
_cell.angle_alpha   90.00
_cell.angle_beta   90.00
_cell.angle_gamma   90.00
#
_symmetry.space_group_name_H-M   'P 1'
#
loop_
_entity.id
_entity.type
_entity.pdbx_description
1 polymer ?
#
loop_
_entity_poly.entity_id
_entity_poly.type
_entity_poly.pdbx_seq_one_letter_code
_entity_poly.pdbx_strand_id
1 'polypeptide(L)'
;MRCTTRETRLAAALVEAADTLTDGFEATDYLQRVSDHCVDLLAARAAGFMLIDGGRTVSLAGSSRQRELALDLLQAQSGGGPCLECYDTGKPVPPVSISVAHAGSRWPVFTERALRHDVAATFAVPLRRRETLLGALNVFVPALPDDSATGGDGELRLAQTLADAAAVGLQNHRAHVRYRTLAGQLQEALSSRVRIEQAKGMLAERWGTGADHAFGALRQYARRRRLPLDRVAQDVIDRVADDAELRREAGDSPGGQP
;
A
#
# COMPACT_ATOMS: atom_id res chain seq x y z
N MET A 1 -14.97 24.87 25.75
CA MET A 1 -13.61 24.29 25.91
C MET A 1 -13.49 22.82 25.48
N ARG A 2 -14.46 21.92 25.73
CA ARG A 2 -14.39 20.50 25.27
C ARG A 2 -14.47 20.30 23.74
N CYS A 3 -15.19 21.16 23.01
CA CYS A 3 -15.35 21.08 21.55
C CYS A 3 -14.03 21.34 20.80
N THR A 4 -13.31 22.40 21.20
CA THR A 4 -12.00 22.78 20.65
C THR A 4 -10.99 21.64 20.80
N THR A 5 -10.99 20.92 21.93
CA THR A 5 -10.09 19.77 22.12
C THR A 5 -10.40 18.60 21.19
N ARG A 6 -11.68 18.33 20.87
CA ARG A 6 -12.06 17.26 19.93
C ARG A 6 -11.70 17.62 18.49
N GLU A 7 -11.94 18.86 18.09
CA GLU A 7 -11.55 19.40 16.77
C GLU A 7 -10.03 19.36 16.58
N THR A 8 -9.25 19.77 17.59
CA THR A 8 -7.78 19.68 17.54
C THR A 8 -7.29 18.23 17.44
N ARG A 9 -7.91 17.29 18.17
CA ARG A 9 -7.57 15.85 18.06
C ARG A 9 -7.93 15.29 16.68
N LEU A 10 -9.08 15.68 16.12
CA LEU A 10 -9.46 15.30 14.77
C LEU A 10 -8.46 15.84 13.74
N ALA A 11 -8.09 17.12 13.85
CA ALA A 11 -7.09 17.71 12.96
C ALA A 11 -5.74 16.97 13.06
N ALA A 12 -5.28 16.66 14.28
CA ALA A 12 -4.06 15.88 14.49
C ALA A 12 -4.16 14.48 13.88
N ALA A 13 -5.29 13.78 14.09
CA ALA A 13 -5.54 12.46 13.51
C ALA A 13 -5.56 12.49 11.98
N LEU A 14 -6.13 13.54 11.37
CA LEU A 14 -6.16 13.71 9.92
C LEU A 14 -4.77 14.00 9.34
N VAL A 15 -3.97 14.82 10.02
CA VAL A 15 -2.59 15.11 9.62
C VAL A 15 -1.75 13.83 9.69
N GLU A 16 -1.84 13.08 10.79
CA GLU A 16 -1.11 11.82 10.93
C GLU A 16 -1.59 10.74 9.95
N ALA A 17 -2.90 10.69 9.69
CA ALA A 17 -3.44 9.83 8.64
C ALA A 17 -2.92 10.22 7.24
N ALA A 18 -2.64 11.49 6.98
CA ALA A 18 -2.08 11.92 5.70
C ALA A 18 -0.56 11.71 5.60
N ASP A 19 0.16 11.70 6.72
CA ASP A 19 1.63 11.58 6.78
C ASP A 19 2.12 10.14 6.52
N THR A 20 2.13 9.78 5.23
CA THR A 20 2.38 8.41 4.74
C THR A 20 3.60 8.31 3.82
N LEU A 21 4.34 9.42 3.68
CA LEU A 21 5.51 9.56 2.81
C LEU A 21 6.81 9.52 3.63
N THR A 22 6.88 8.60 4.59
CA THR A 22 8.05 8.36 5.42
C THR A 22 8.76 7.08 5.00
N ASP A 23 10.07 7.03 5.20
CA ASP A 23 10.83 5.79 5.00
C ASP A 23 10.42 4.76 6.07
N GLY A 24 10.23 3.50 5.68
CA GLY A 24 9.79 2.43 6.60
C GLY A 24 8.28 2.38 6.87
N PHE A 25 7.45 2.94 5.99
CA PHE A 25 5.99 2.83 6.09
C PHE A 25 5.54 1.36 6.02
N GLU A 26 4.83 0.92 7.06
CA GLU A 26 4.10 -0.35 7.10
C GLU A 26 2.60 -0.08 7.25
N ALA A 27 1.80 -0.62 6.32
CA ALA A 27 0.36 -0.35 6.27
C ALA A 27 -0.37 -0.75 7.56
N THR A 28 0.05 -1.86 8.18
CA THR A 28 -0.54 -2.36 9.43
C THR A 28 -0.27 -1.40 10.59
N ASP A 29 0.96 -0.91 10.73
CA ASP A 29 1.35 0.01 11.80
C ASP A 29 0.67 1.37 11.62
N TYR A 30 0.58 1.83 10.38
CA TYR A 30 -0.17 3.02 10.02
C TYR A 30 -1.65 2.90 10.40
N LEU A 31 -2.33 1.83 9.98
CA LEU A 31 -3.75 1.62 10.29
C LEU A 31 -3.99 1.38 11.79
N GLN A 32 -3.04 0.81 12.51
CA GLN A 32 -3.08 0.72 13.96
C GLN A 32 -3.07 2.10 14.61
N ARG A 33 -2.20 3.03 14.19
CA ARG A 33 -2.20 4.42 14.71
C ARG A 33 -3.51 5.14 14.40
N VAL A 34 -4.05 4.98 13.19
CA VAL A 34 -5.37 5.53 12.87
C VAL A 34 -6.49 4.90 13.72
N SER A 35 -6.39 3.60 14.03
CA SER A 35 -7.34 2.92 14.92
C SER A 35 -7.28 3.49 16.34
N ASP A 36 -6.11 3.87 16.83
CA ASP A 36 -5.95 4.52 18.13
C ASP A 36 -6.66 5.88 18.18
N HIS A 37 -6.55 6.67 17.11
CA HIS A 37 -7.34 7.91 16.97
C HIS A 37 -8.84 7.65 16.95
N CYS A 38 -9.29 6.59 16.27
CA CYS A 38 -10.69 6.20 16.25
C CYS A 38 -11.19 5.89 17.66
N VAL A 39 -10.42 5.15 18.45
CA VAL A 39 -10.74 4.83 19.86
C VAL A 39 -10.92 6.11 20.69
N ASP A 40 -9.95 7.02 20.61
CA ASP A 40 -9.97 8.25 21.41
C ASP A 40 -11.06 9.25 20.97
N LEU A 41 -11.38 9.31 19.67
CA LEU A 41 -12.34 10.27 19.10
C LEU A 41 -13.80 9.80 19.15
N LEU A 42 -14.02 8.48 19.13
CA LEU A 42 -15.35 7.85 19.15
C LEU A 42 -15.70 7.25 20.53
N ALA A 43 -14.83 7.43 21.53
CA ALA A 43 -14.96 6.81 22.85
C ALA A 43 -15.21 5.29 22.76
N ALA A 44 -14.57 4.66 21.76
CA ALA A 44 -14.74 3.24 21.48
C ALA A 44 -13.92 2.39 22.46
N ARG A 45 -14.33 1.14 22.64
CA ARG A 45 -13.55 0.14 23.36
C ARG A 45 -12.34 -0.30 22.54
N ALA A 46 -12.56 -0.46 21.24
CA ALA A 46 -11.54 -0.78 20.26
C ALA A 46 -12.01 -0.36 18.86
N ALA A 47 -11.07 -0.21 17.95
CA ALA A 47 -11.35 -0.02 16.53
C ALA A 47 -10.33 -0.80 15.71
N GLY A 48 -10.66 -1.09 14.47
CA GLY A 48 -9.72 -1.72 13.57
C GLY A 48 -10.15 -1.75 12.12
N PHE A 49 -9.16 -1.87 11.24
CA PHE A 49 -9.32 -1.94 9.81
C PHE A 49 -9.16 -3.38 9.32
N MET A 50 -10.03 -3.76 8.38
CA MET A 50 -9.90 -4.95 7.56
C MET A 50 -9.61 -4.51 6.14
N LEU A 51 -8.42 -4.81 5.61
CA LEU A 51 -8.10 -4.62 4.20
C LEU A 51 -8.56 -5.84 3.40
N ILE A 52 -9.23 -5.57 2.29
CA ILE A 52 -9.81 -6.60 1.42
C ILE A 52 -9.34 -6.36 -0.01
N ASP A 53 -8.82 -7.41 -0.63
CA ASP A 53 -8.41 -7.43 -2.04
C ASP A 53 -9.01 -8.65 -2.73
N GLY A 54 -9.66 -8.44 -3.88
CA GLY A 54 -10.35 -9.50 -4.61
C GLY A 54 -11.37 -10.30 -3.77
N GLY A 55 -12.05 -9.64 -2.82
CA GLY A 55 -13.01 -10.28 -1.91
C GLY A 55 -12.37 -11.12 -0.79
N ARG A 56 -11.04 -11.07 -0.62
CA ARG A 56 -10.33 -11.78 0.46
C ARG A 56 -9.69 -10.79 1.42
N THR A 57 -9.79 -11.08 2.72
CA THR A 57 -9.07 -10.33 3.74
C THR A 57 -7.56 -10.52 3.55
N VAL A 58 -6.83 -9.42 3.36
CA VAL A 58 -5.37 -9.44 3.14
C VAL A 58 -4.57 -8.88 4.31
N SER A 59 -5.18 -8.03 5.13
CA SER A 59 -4.53 -7.49 6.33
C SER A 59 -5.56 -7.04 7.36
N LEU A 60 -5.20 -7.18 8.64
CA LEU A 60 -5.97 -6.71 9.78
C LEU A 60 -5.08 -5.82 10.65
N ALA A 61 -5.61 -4.67 11.05
CA ALA A 61 -4.95 -3.76 11.97
C ALA A 61 -5.97 -3.34 13.04
N GLY A 62 -5.59 -3.43 14.30
CA GLY A 62 -6.44 -3.03 15.43
C GLY A 62 -5.73 -2.03 16.32
N SER A 63 -6.50 -1.23 17.05
CA SER A 63 -6.01 -0.28 18.05
C SER A 63 -5.07 -0.94 19.07
N SER A 64 -4.00 -0.27 19.45
CA SER A 64 -2.90 -0.78 20.29
C SER A 64 -3.34 -1.25 21.68
N ARG A 65 -4.14 -0.44 22.40
CA ARG A 65 -4.51 -0.72 23.81
C ARG A 65 -5.38 -1.98 23.98
N GLN A 66 -6.14 -2.35 22.97
CA GLN A 66 -7.04 -3.51 22.94
C GLN A 66 -6.80 -4.34 21.67
N ARG A 67 -5.52 -4.52 21.31
CA ARG A 67 -5.13 -5.13 20.03
C ARG A 67 -5.64 -6.54 19.86
N GLU A 68 -5.52 -7.38 20.88
CA GLU A 68 -5.97 -8.78 20.82
C GLU A 68 -7.48 -8.87 20.61
N LEU A 69 -8.26 -8.09 21.36
CA LEU A 69 -9.70 -7.98 21.18
C LEU A 69 -10.05 -7.49 19.76
N ALA A 70 -9.41 -6.41 19.29
CA ALA A 70 -9.69 -5.87 17.97
C ALA A 70 -9.39 -6.89 16.86
N LEU A 71 -8.23 -7.56 16.92
CA LEU A 71 -7.84 -8.57 15.94
C LEU A 71 -8.74 -9.80 16.00
N ASP A 72 -9.10 -10.28 17.20
CA ASP A 72 -10.01 -11.41 17.36
C ASP A 72 -11.39 -11.13 16.73
N LEU A 73 -11.95 -9.94 16.99
CA LEU A 73 -13.24 -9.53 16.42
C LEU A 73 -13.17 -9.26 14.92
N LEU A 74 -12.05 -8.80 14.38
CA LEU A 74 -11.86 -8.69 12.93
C LEU A 74 -11.77 -10.07 12.27
N GLN A 75 -11.05 -11.01 12.88
CA GLN A 75 -10.91 -12.39 12.39
C GLN A 75 -12.24 -13.17 12.46
N ALA A 76 -13.07 -12.92 13.48
CA ALA A 76 -14.37 -13.56 13.65
C ALA A 76 -15.34 -13.35 12.48
N GLN A 77 -15.07 -12.34 11.64
CA GLN A 77 -15.94 -11.93 10.55
C GLN A 77 -15.70 -12.69 9.25
N SER A 78 -14.75 -13.63 9.18
CA SER A 78 -14.48 -14.42 7.95
C SER A 78 -15.71 -15.17 7.39
N GLY A 79 -16.69 -15.49 8.25
CA GLY A 79 -17.96 -16.13 7.86
C GLY A 79 -19.15 -15.19 7.77
N GLY A 80 -18.92 -13.87 7.82
CA GLY A 80 -19.96 -12.83 7.86
C GLY A 80 -19.79 -11.91 9.07
N GLY A 81 -19.88 -10.61 8.83
CA GLY A 81 -19.68 -9.58 9.85
C GLY A 81 -19.91 -8.17 9.30
N PRO A 82 -19.93 -7.16 10.19
CA PRO A 82 -20.15 -5.77 9.78
C PRO A 82 -19.12 -5.27 8.76
N CYS A 83 -17.85 -5.67 8.83
CA CYS A 83 -16.83 -5.30 7.83
C CYS A 83 -17.14 -5.88 6.44
N LEU A 84 -17.50 -7.17 6.37
CA LEU A 84 -17.79 -7.81 5.09
C LEU A 84 -19.09 -7.27 4.49
N GLU A 85 -20.13 -7.10 5.30
CA GLU A 85 -21.38 -6.48 4.83
C GLU A 85 -21.16 -5.04 4.35
N CYS A 86 -20.34 -4.27 5.07
CA CYS A 86 -19.97 -2.92 4.69
C CYS A 86 -19.17 -2.88 3.38
N TYR A 87 -18.22 -3.81 3.21
CA TYR A 87 -17.44 -3.95 1.97
C TYR A 87 -18.31 -4.37 0.79
N ASP A 88 -19.15 -5.40 0.95
CA ASP A 88 -19.99 -5.94 -0.12
C ASP A 88 -21.03 -4.92 -0.61
N THR A 89 -21.59 -4.14 0.30
CA THR A 89 -22.59 -3.11 -0.03
C THR A 89 -21.97 -1.77 -0.43
N GLY A 90 -20.71 -1.53 -0.06
CA GLY A 90 -20.05 -0.22 -0.15
C GLY A 90 -20.67 0.86 0.73
N LYS A 91 -21.56 0.49 1.66
CA LYS A 91 -22.33 1.42 2.52
C LYS A 91 -21.95 1.25 3.99
N PRO A 92 -22.05 2.31 4.80
CA PRO A 92 -21.92 2.19 6.24
C PRO A 92 -22.93 1.23 6.84
N VAL A 93 -22.49 0.42 7.79
CA VAL A 93 -23.36 -0.34 8.68
C VAL A 93 -23.57 0.55 9.92
N PRO A 94 -24.81 1.01 10.19
CA PRO A 94 -25.09 1.90 11.32
C PRO A 94 -24.83 1.20 12.67
N PRO A 95 -24.85 1.91 13.80
CA PRO A 95 -24.76 1.30 15.13
C PRO A 95 -25.76 0.15 15.31
N VAL A 96 -25.24 -1.05 15.57
CA VAL A 96 -26.01 -2.27 15.81
C VAL A 96 -25.70 -2.79 17.21
N SER A 97 -26.75 -3.10 17.97
CA SER A 97 -26.64 -3.84 19.23
C SER A 97 -26.17 -5.27 18.99
N ILE A 98 -25.09 -5.68 19.67
CA ILE A 98 -24.55 -7.05 19.56
C ILE A 98 -25.56 -8.09 20.06
N SER A 99 -26.24 -7.84 21.17
CA SER A 99 -27.22 -8.77 21.73
C SER A 99 -28.43 -8.98 20.81
N VAL A 100 -28.92 -7.90 20.19
CA VAL A 100 -30.02 -7.97 19.21
C VAL A 100 -29.57 -8.69 17.93
N ALA A 101 -28.39 -8.36 17.41
CA ALA A 101 -27.83 -9.04 16.24
C ALA A 101 -27.63 -10.54 16.49
N HIS A 102 -27.15 -10.91 17.68
CA HIS A 102 -26.99 -12.29 18.10
C HIS A 102 -28.33 -13.04 18.14
N ALA A 103 -29.33 -12.46 18.80
CA ALA A 103 -30.68 -13.04 18.87
C ALA A 103 -31.32 -13.22 17.49
N GLY A 104 -31.06 -12.29 16.57
CA GLY A 104 -31.49 -12.37 15.17
C GLY A 104 -30.64 -13.26 14.27
N SER A 105 -29.63 -13.96 14.81
CA SER A 105 -28.65 -14.76 14.04
C SER A 105 -27.91 -13.97 12.93
N ARG A 106 -27.77 -12.64 13.08
CA ARG A 106 -26.99 -11.80 12.19
C ARG A 106 -25.52 -11.83 12.63
N TRP A 107 -24.65 -12.34 11.77
CA TRP A 107 -23.22 -12.54 12.04
C TRP A 107 -22.96 -13.38 13.32
N PRO A 108 -23.41 -14.65 13.36
CA PRO A 108 -23.45 -15.44 14.59
C PRO A 108 -22.07 -15.64 15.24
N VAL A 109 -21.04 -15.97 14.44
CA VAL A 109 -19.66 -16.15 14.94
C VAL A 109 -19.10 -14.83 15.50
N PHE A 110 -19.31 -13.74 14.79
CA PHE A 110 -18.84 -12.41 15.20
C PHE A 110 -19.52 -11.95 16.50
N THR A 111 -20.86 -12.03 16.57
CA THR A 111 -21.62 -11.57 17.74
C THR A 111 -21.33 -12.41 18.97
N GLU A 112 -21.14 -13.72 18.83
CA GLU A 112 -20.72 -14.59 19.92
C GLU A 112 -19.35 -14.17 20.48
N ARG A 113 -18.35 -13.89 19.62
CA ARG A 113 -17.05 -13.38 20.09
C ARG A 113 -17.16 -11.99 20.70
N ALA A 114 -17.95 -11.09 20.12
CA ALA A 114 -18.17 -9.73 20.62
C ALA A 114 -18.75 -9.73 22.05
N LEU A 115 -19.70 -10.62 22.35
CA LEU A 115 -20.27 -10.78 23.69
C LEU A 115 -19.23 -11.22 24.72
N ARG A 116 -18.28 -12.08 24.36
CA ARG A 116 -17.19 -12.52 25.26
C ARG A 116 -16.21 -11.39 25.60
N HIS A 117 -16.18 -10.34 24.79
CA HIS A 117 -15.30 -9.18 24.95
C HIS A 117 -16.00 -7.95 25.55
N ASP A 118 -17.23 -8.12 26.05
CA ASP A 118 -18.08 -7.06 26.60
C ASP A 118 -18.33 -5.91 25.61
N VAL A 119 -18.46 -6.23 24.31
CA VAL A 119 -18.85 -5.26 23.28
C VAL A 119 -20.37 -5.21 23.21
N ALA A 120 -20.96 -4.05 23.50
CA ALA A 120 -22.42 -3.86 23.49
C ALA A 120 -22.96 -3.51 22.11
N ALA A 121 -22.20 -2.73 21.32
CA ALA A 121 -22.59 -2.35 19.98
C ALA A 121 -21.39 -2.18 19.05
N THR A 122 -21.66 -2.22 17.74
CA THR A 122 -20.66 -2.04 16.69
C THR A 122 -21.24 -1.27 15.51
N PHE A 123 -20.38 -0.59 14.76
CA PHE A 123 -20.71 -0.03 13.46
C PHE A 123 -19.48 -0.08 12.56
N ALA A 124 -19.72 -0.12 11.25
CA ALA A 124 -18.65 -0.17 10.26
C ALA A 124 -18.85 0.88 9.18
N VAL A 125 -17.73 1.40 8.67
CA VAL A 125 -17.72 2.34 7.55
C VAL A 125 -16.75 1.85 6.46
N PRO A 126 -17.07 2.06 5.17
CA PRO A 126 -16.22 1.60 4.10
C PRO A 126 -14.91 2.36 4.09
N LEU A 127 -13.80 1.63 4.02
CA LEU A 127 -12.49 2.20 3.71
C LEU A 127 -12.39 2.29 2.20
N ARG A 128 -12.69 3.47 1.63
CA ARG A 128 -12.77 3.66 0.18
C ARG A 128 -12.15 4.96 -0.27
N ARG A 129 -11.80 5.01 -1.55
CA ARG A 129 -11.39 6.25 -2.22
C ARG A 129 -12.12 6.34 -3.54
N ARG A 130 -13.03 7.32 -3.64
CA ARG A 130 -14.02 7.40 -4.73
C ARG A 130 -14.82 6.08 -4.80
N GLU A 131 -14.76 5.39 -5.94
CA GLU A 131 -15.46 4.13 -6.20
C GLU A 131 -14.66 2.87 -5.80
N THR A 132 -13.41 3.01 -5.38
CA THR A 132 -12.58 1.85 -5.01
C THR A 132 -12.66 1.55 -3.53
N LEU A 133 -13.21 0.39 -3.19
CA LEU A 133 -13.21 -0.17 -1.83
C LEU A 133 -11.89 -0.87 -1.54
N LEU A 134 -11.25 -0.48 -0.45
CA LEU A 134 -9.99 -1.04 0.04
C LEU A 134 -10.23 -1.97 1.24
N GLY A 135 -11.42 -1.90 1.85
CA GLY A 135 -11.74 -2.60 3.08
C GLY A 135 -12.85 -1.93 3.89
N ALA A 136 -12.81 -2.10 5.20
CA ALA A 136 -13.71 -1.44 6.14
C ALA A 136 -13.00 -1.09 7.46
N LEU A 137 -13.45 0.00 8.10
CA LEU A 137 -13.18 0.31 9.50
C LEU A 137 -14.34 -0.22 10.33
N ASN A 138 -14.04 -0.98 11.38
CA ASN A 138 -15.01 -1.40 12.38
C ASN A 138 -14.72 -0.73 13.71
N VAL A 139 -15.77 -0.30 14.38
CA VAL A 139 -15.71 0.34 15.69
C VAL A 139 -16.53 -0.49 16.68
N PHE A 140 -15.94 -0.76 17.84
CA PHE A 140 -16.53 -1.55 18.91
C PHE A 140 -16.78 -0.64 20.12
N VAL A 141 -18.04 -0.44 20.49
CA VAL A 141 -18.41 0.50 21.55
C VAL A 141 -19.01 -0.22 22.76
N PRO A 142 -18.77 0.28 23.98
CA PRO A 142 -19.23 -0.35 25.22
C PRO A 142 -20.72 -0.12 25.51
N ALA A 143 -21.37 0.81 24.81
CA ALA A 143 -22.81 1.07 24.91
C ALA A 143 -23.35 1.51 23.54
N LEU A 144 -24.67 1.38 23.32
CA LEU A 144 -25.29 2.05 22.17
C LEU A 144 -25.25 3.57 22.40
N PRO A 145 -24.98 4.36 21.34
CA PRO A 145 -25.22 5.80 21.39
C PRO A 145 -26.70 6.08 21.72
N ASP A 146 -26.96 7.02 22.63
CA ASP A 146 -28.32 7.45 22.96
C ASP A 146 -28.99 8.13 21.75
N ASP A 147 -30.14 7.60 21.32
CA ASP A 147 -30.96 8.11 20.21
C ASP A 147 -31.55 9.51 20.49
N SER A 148 -31.53 9.94 21.76
CA SER A 148 -32.09 11.22 22.25
C SER A 148 -31.16 12.41 22.05
N ALA A 149 -29.87 12.19 21.79
CA ALA A 149 -28.97 13.22 21.30
C ALA A 149 -29.15 13.31 19.79
N THR A 150 -29.44 14.50 19.27
CA THR A 150 -29.60 14.88 17.85
C THR A 150 -28.36 14.64 16.96
N GLY A 151 -27.62 13.55 17.15
CA GLY A 151 -26.27 13.35 16.65
C GLY A 151 -25.81 11.90 16.46
N GLY A 152 -26.70 10.89 16.41
CA GLY A 152 -26.32 9.49 16.11
C GLY A 152 -25.52 9.32 14.81
N ASP A 153 -25.81 10.14 13.80
CA ASP A 153 -25.00 10.18 12.57
C ASP A 153 -23.59 10.77 12.76
N GLY A 154 -23.36 11.54 13.83
CA GLY A 154 -22.12 12.29 14.04
C GLY A 154 -20.91 11.37 14.22
N GLU A 155 -21.07 10.29 14.97
CA GLU A 155 -20.03 9.28 15.16
C GLU A 155 -19.76 8.50 13.89
N LEU A 156 -20.80 8.12 13.15
CA LEU A 156 -20.67 7.43 11.88
C LEU A 156 -19.98 8.30 10.83
N ARG A 157 -20.33 9.59 10.74
CA ARG A 157 -19.65 10.57 9.89
C ARG A 157 -18.20 10.79 10.29
N LEU A 158 -17.91 10.86 11.59
CA LEU A 158 -16.55 11.00 12.11
C LEU A 158 -15.69 9.78 11.76
N ALA A 159 -16.23 8.57 11.96
CA ALA A 159 -15.57 7.34 11.55
C ALA A 159 -15.34 7.28 10.03
N GLN A 160 -16.34 7.66 9.22
CA GLN A 160 -16.17 7.76 7.77
C GLN A 160 -15.05 8.75 7.40
N THR A 161 -14.98 9.89 8.08
CA THR A 161 -13.93 10.90 7.83
C THR A 161 -12.53 10.33 8.11
N LEU A 162 -12.37 9.58 9.21
CA LEU A 162 -11.11 8.91 9.54
C LEU A 162 -10.79 7.79 8.55
N ALA A 163 -11.79 7.02 8.12
CA ALA A 163 -11.62 5.99 7.09
C ALA A 163 -11.23 6.60 5.74
N ASP A 164 -11.83 7.70 5.33
CA ASP A 164 -11.50 8.39 4.08
C ASP A 164 -10.06 8.92 4.11
N ALA A 165 -9.63 9.50 5.24
CA ALA A 165 -8.25 9.93 5.44
C ALA A 165 -7.27 8.74 5.40
N ALA A 166 -7.63 7.62 6.04
CA ALA A 166 -6.85 6.38 6.00
C ALA A 166 -6.70 5.84 4.57
N ALA A 167 -7.78 5.89 3.79
CA ALA A 167 -7.79 5.46 2.40
C ALA A 167 -6.89 6.34 1.52
N VAL A 168 -6.88 7.65 1.75
CA VAL A 168 -5.99 8.60 1.07
C VAL A 168 -4.53 8.27 1.38
N GLY A 169 -4.18 8.06 2.66
CA GLY A 169 -2.82 7.72 3.06
C GLY A 169 -2.34 6.40 2.44
N LEU A 170 -3.15 5.34 2.48
CA LEU A 170 -2.80 4.05 1.86
C LEU A 170 -2.57 4.17 0.35
N GLN A 171 -3.34 5.01 -0.33
CA GLN A 171 -3.17 5.23 -1.76
C GLN A 171 -1.97 6.10 -2.11
N ASN A 172 -1.69 7.14 -1.32
CA ASN A 172 -0.51 7.98 -1.47
C ASN A 172 0.76 7.13 -1.34
N HIS A 173 0.83 6.27 -0.32
CA HIS A 173 1.94 5.34 -0.16
C HIS A 173 2.09 4.40 -1.37
N ARG A 174 0.99 3.74 -1.80
CA ARG A 174 1.01 2.86 -2.99
C ARG A 174 1.48 3.61 -4.25
N ALA A 175 1.07 4.85 -4.44
CA ALA A 175 1.53 5.68 -5.56
C ALA A 175 3.01 6.03 -5.44
N HIS A 176 3.47 6.41 -4.25
CA HIS A 176 4.86 6.73 -3.97
C HIS A 176 5.80 5.57 -4.27
N VAL A 177 5.48 4.36 -3.80
CA VAL A 177 6.27 3.14 -4.07
C VAL A 177 6.34 2.85 -5.58
N ARG A 178 5.22 2.95 -6.30
CA ARG A 178 5.19 2.76 -7.75
C ARG A 178 6.05 3.78 -8.48
N TYR A 179 5.94 5.06 -8.13
CA TYR A 179 6.73 6.11 -8.78
C TYR A 179 8.23 6.00 -8.48
N ARG A 180 8.62 5.66 -7.24
CA ARG A 180 10.03 5.41 -6.90
C ARG A 180 10.60 4.23 -7.68
N THR A 181 9.83 3.13 -7.79
CA THR A 181 10.25 1.95 -8.56
C THR A 181 10.44 2.31 -10.04
N LEU A 182 9.47 3.01 -10.64
CA LEU A 182 9.54 3.44 -12.03
C LEU A 182 10.71 4.41 -12.27
N ALA A 183 10.92 5.38 -11.38
CA ALA A 183 12.03 6.32 -11.47
C ALA A 183 13.39 5.60 -11.39
N GLY A 184 13.53 4.61 -10.49
CA GLY A 184 14.72 3.76 -10.40
C GLY A 184 14.99 3.00 -11.70
N GLN A 185 13.98 2.34 -12.25
CA GLN A 185 14.09 1.61 -13.52
C GLN A 185 14.47 2.54 -14.69
N LEU A 186 13.89 3.74 -14.75
CA LEU A 186 14.22 4.74 -15.78
C LEU A 186 15.66 5.25 -15.61
N GLN A 187 16.09 5.54 -14.37
CA GLN A 187 17.44 5.98 -14.08
C GLN A 187 18.46 4.91 -14.46
N GLU A 188 18.21 3.65 -14.11
CA GLU A 188 19.05 2.51 -14.50
C GLU A 188 19.16 2.38 -16.03
N ALA A 189 18.03 2.47 -16.74
CA ALA A 189 18.01 2.41 -18.21
C ALA A 189 18.77 3.57 -18.86
N LEU A 190 18.62 4.80 -18.34
CA LEU A 190 19.34 5.98 -18.84
C LEU A 190 20.84 5.87 -18.57
N SER A 191 21.24 5.47 -17.35
CA SER A 191 22.66 5.26 -17.02
C SER A 191 23.29 4.16 -17.87
N SER A 192 22.57 3.06 -18.10
CA SER A 192 22.99 1.99 -19.01
C SER A 192 23.21 2.51 -20.43
N ARG A 193 22.28 3.30 -20.97
CA ARG A 193 22.42 3.90 -22.31
C ARG A 193 23.63 4.81 -22.42
N VAL A 194 23.87 5.66 -21.41
CA VAL A 194 25.06 6.54 -21.40
C VAL A 194 26.35 5.73 -21.47
N ARG A 195 26.48 4.68 -20.65
CA ARG A 195 27.66 3.80 -20.67
C ARG A 195 27.83 3.12 -22.02
N ILE A 196 26.76 2.59 -22.59
CA ILE A 196 26.80 1.92 -23.89
C ILE A 196 27.23 2.89 -25.00
N GLU A 197 26.70 4.11 -25.02
CA GLU A 197 27.10 5.14 -25.99
C GLU A 197 28.56 5.57 -25.83
N GLN A 198 29.05 5.71 -24.58
CA GLN A 198 30.46 6.02 -24.30
C GLN A 198 31.39 4.90 -24.76
N ALA A 199 31.09 3.65 -24.40
CA ALA A 199 31.87 2.48 -24.83
C ALA A 199 31.89 2.35 -26.36
N LYS A 200 30.73 2.52 -27.01
CA LYS A 200 30.61 2.53 -28.47
C LYS A 200 31.52 3.60 -29.10
N GLY A 201 31.52 4.82 -28.57
CA GLY A 201 32.39 5.89 -29.04
C GLY A 201 33.88 5.58 -28.86
N MET A 202 34.27 5.07 -27.70
CA MET A 202 35.66 4.67 -27.41
C MET A 202 36.18 3.59 -28.37
N LEU A 203 35.36 2.57 -28.64
CA LEU A 203 35.73 1.49 -29.57
C LEU A 203 35.77 1.98 -31.01
N ALA A 204 34.81 2.80 -31.43
CA ALA A 204 34.76 3.37 -32.78
C ALA A 204 36.02 4.19 -33.09
N GLU A 205 36.41 5.07 -32.17
CA GLU A 205 37.62 5.89 -32.29
C GLU A 205 38.88 5.02 -32.31
N ARG A 206 39.04 4.13 -31.33
CA ARG A 206 40.22 3.27 -31.21
C ARG A 206 40.43 2.35 -32.41
N TRP A 207 39.35 1.83 -32.98
CA TRP A 207 39.42 0.90 -34.10
C TRP A 207 39.46 1.58 -35.46
N GLY A 208 39.18 2.89 -35.52
CA GLY A 208 39.01 3.63 -36.77
C GLY A 208 37.79 3.16 -37.57
N THR A 209 36.68 2.83 -36.88
CA THR A 209 35.46 2.28 -37.50
C THR A 209 34.22 3.10 -37.16
N GLY A 210 33.11 2.86 -37.85
CA GLY A 210 31.83 3.49 -37.53
C GLY A 210 31.22 2.99 -36.20
N ALA A 211 30.39 3.83 -35.57
CA ALA A 211 29.71 3.51 -34.32
C ALA A 211 28.85 2.24 -34.40
N ASP A 212 28.22 1.97 -35.54
CA ASP A 212 27.39 0.77 -35.74
C ASP A 212 28.21 -0.52 -35.71
N HIS A 213 29.41 -0.49 -36.30
CA HIS A 213 30.35 -1.60 -36.26
C HIS A 213 30.83 -1.88 -34.83
N ALA A 214 31.20 -0.82 -34.09
CA ALA A 214 31.57 -0.92 -32.68
C ALA A 214 30.44 -1.46 -31.80
N PHE A 215 29.19 -1.02 -32.05
CA PHE A 215 28.02 -1.49 -31.30
C PHE A 215 27.68 -2.96 -31.59
N GLY A 216 27.82 -3.38 -32.85
CA GLY A 216 27.67 -4.78 -33.25
C GLY A 216 28.60 -5.70 -32.47
N ALA A 217 29.89 -5.33 -32.42
CA ALA A 217 30.91 -6.04 -31.65
C ALA A 217 30.58 -6.13 -30.15
N LEU A 218 30.23 -4.99 -29.54
CA LEU A 218 29.85 -4.90 -28.13
C LEU A 218 28.68 -5.85 -27.81
N ARG A 219 27.64 -5.88 -28.66
CA ARG A 219 26.48 -6.77 -28.53
C ARG A 219 26.83 -8.24 -28.69
N GLN A 220 27.68 -8.57 -29.67
CA GLN A 220 28.03 -9.94 -29.98
C GLN A 220 28.90 -10.54 -28.86
N TYR A 221 29.86 -9.76 -28.37
CA TYR A 221 30.67 -10.09 -27.20
C TYR A 221 29.82 -10.32 -25.95
N ALA A 222 28.88 -9.42 -25.64
CA ALA A 222 27.97 -9.56 -24.52
C ALA A 222 27.12 -10.84 -24.61
N ARG A 223 26.59 -11.15 -25.80
CA ARG A 223 25.78 -12.35 -26.05
C ARG A 223 26.58 -13.64 -25.88
N ARG A 224 27.77 -13.75 -26.49
CA ARG A 224 28.60 -14.96 -26.39
C ARG A 224 28.98 -15.27 -24.94
N ARG A 225 29.21 -14.23 -24.14
CA ARG A 225 29.54 -14.35 -22.72
C ARG A 225 28.35 -14.42 -21.78
N ARG A 226 27.11 -14.26 -22.29
CA ARG A 226 25.88 -14.14 -21.48
C ARG A 226 26.00 -13.04 -20.41
N LEU A 227 26.62 -11.92 -20.78
CA LEU A 227 26.76 -10.75 -19.92
C LEU A 227 25.74 -9.67 -20.32
N PRO A 228 25.25 -8.88 -19.35
CA PRO A 228 24.53 -7.65 -19.63
C PRO A 228 25.38 -6.72 -20.51
N LEU A 229 24.76 -6.10 -21.52
CA LEU A 229 25.46 -5.21 -22.45
C LEU A 229 26.05 -3.98 -21.74
N ASP A 230 25.37 -3.49 -20.71
CA ASP A 230 25.81 -2.35 -19.91
C ASP A 230 27.05 -2.66 -19.07
N ARG A 231 27.18 -3.92 -18.60
CA ARG A 231 28.38 -4.42 -17.94
C ARG A 231 29.56 -4.47 -18.92
N VAL A 232 29.35 -5.00 -20.13
CA VAL A 232 30.41 -4.99 -21.15
C VAL A 232 30.82 -3.57 -21.52
N ALA A 233 29.86 -2.66 -21.62
CA ALA A 233 30.15 -1.24 -21.83
C ALA A 233 30.99 -0.66 -20.68
N GLN A 234 30.67 -1.00 -19.43
CA GLN A 234 31.47 -0.60 -18.26
C GLN A 234 32.89 -1.18 -18.34
N ASP A 235 33.04 -2.46 -18.68
CA ASP A 235 34.35 -3.12 -18.82
C ASP A 235 35.23 -2.43 -19.89
N VAL A 236 34.61 -1.93 -20.97
CA VAL A 236 35.29 -1.13 -22.00
C VAL A 236 35.72 0.23 -21.48
N ILE A 237 34.83 0.93 -20.76
CA ILE A 237 35.11 2.25 -20.15
C ILE A 237 36.26 2.13 -19.14
N ASP A 238 36.23 1.10 -18.30
CA ASP A 238 37.24 0.82 -17.26
C ASP A 238 38.53 0.23 -17.85
N ARG A 239 38.55 -0.05 -19.17
CA ARG A 239 39.69 -0.65 -19.89
C ARG A 239 40.11 -2.02 -19.36
N VAL A 240 39.16 -2.78 -18.83
CA VAL A 240 39.35 -4.16 -18.36
C VAL A 240 38.85 -5.20 -19.36
N ALA A 241 38.11 -4.79 -20.39
CA ALA A 241 37.72 -5.67 -21.47
C ALA A 241 38.90 -6.03 -22.39
N ASP A 242 38.92 -7.27 -22.91
CA ASP A 242 39.88 -7.70 -23.91
C ASP A 242 39.53 -7.07 -25.27
N ASP A 243 40.30 -6.04 -25.65
CA ASP A 243 40.11 -5.28 -26.89
C ASP A 243 40.28 -6.15 -28.14
N ALA A 244 41.24 -7.08 -28.14
CA ALA A 244 41.52 -7.94 -29.28
C ALA A 244 40.40 -8.96 -29.48
N GLU A 245 39.81 -9.46 -28.39
CA GLU A 245 38.64 -10.32 -28.48
C GLU A 245 37.39 -9.56 -28.89
N LEU A 246 37.11 -8.40 -28.29
CA LEU A 246 36.02 -7.52 -28.71
C LEU A 246 36.10 -7.19 -30.20
N ARG A 247 37.28 -6.91 -30.74
CA ARG A 247 37.48 -6.60 -32.15
C ARG A 247 37.25 -7.80 -33.07
N ARG A 248 37.58 -9.03 -32.62
CA ARG A 248 37.27 -10.26 -33.38
C ARG A 248 35.76 -10.47 -33.51
N GLU A 249 35.00 -10.15 -32.46
CA GLU A 249 33.53 -10.22 -32.50
C GLU A 249 32.90 -9.27 -33.53
N ALA A 250 33.61 -8.22 -33.93
CA ALA A 250 33.16 -7.29 -34.97
C ALA A 250 33.22 -7.91 -36.38
N GLY A 251 34.19 -8.80 -36.64
CA GLY A 251 34.42 -9.42 -37.94
C GLY A 251 33.53 -10.63 -38.26
N ASP A 252 32.83 -11.17 -37.25
CA ASP A 252 31.93 -12.32 -37.37
C ASP A 252 30.46 -11.92 -37.64
N SER A 253 30.17 -10.63 -37.86
CA SER A 253 28.83 -10.17 -38.25
C SER A 253 28.52 -10.54 -39.71
N PRO A 254 27.48 -11.37 -39.99
CA PRO A 254 27.12 -11.71 -41.36
C PRO A 254 26.43 -10.51 -42.02
N GLY A 255 27.09 -9.90 -43.00
CA GLY A 255 26.44 -9.17 -44.09
C GLY A 255 26.02 -7.73 -43.82
N GLY A 256 26.93 -6.81 -44.14
CA GLY A 256 26.62 -5.44 -44.54
C GLY A 256 27.65 -4.99 -45.55
N GLN A 257 27.50 -5.43 -46.81
CA GLN A 257 28.22 -4.84 -47.95
C GLN A 257 27.41 -3.64 -48.49
N PRO A 258 28.09 -2.63 -49.06
CA PRO A 258 27.60 -1.27 -49.27
C PRO A 258 26.43 -1.13 -50.23
#